data_AF-A0A482ZU82-F1
#
_entry.id   AF-A0A482ZU82-F1
#
_cell.length_a   1.000
_cell.length_b   1.000
_cell.length_c   1.000
_cell.angle_alpha   90.00
_cell.angle_beta   90.00
_cell.angle_gamma   90.00
#
_symmetry.space_group_name_H-M   'P 1'
#
loop_
_entity.id
_entity.type
_entity.pdbx_description
1 polymer ?
#
loop_
_entity_poly.entity_id
_entity_poly.type
_entity_poly.pdbx_seq_one_letter_code
_entity_poly.pdbx_strand_id
1 'polypeptide(L)'
;MDDKILFLYAQGMSTREIVTTFKELYGADASPTLISRVTDAVIEEVVEWQSRPLDAVYPIVYLDCIVVKIRQDKRVINKAIYLALGVNMEGHKELLGMWISENEGAKFWLNVLTELQNRGVHILVKVNTDSGFSVNT
;
A
#
# COMPACT_ATOMS: atom_id res chain seq x y z
N MET A 1 1.90 -15.07 18.52
CA MET A 1 0.87 -14.20 19.17
C MET A 1 0.69 -12.97 18.31
N ASP A 2 1.81 -12.37 17.92
CA ASP A 2 1.93 -11.20 17.06
C ASP A 2 1.26 -11.37 15.69
N ASP A 3 1.46 -12.50 14.99
CA ASP A 3 0.78 -12.77 13.71
C ASP A 3 -0.75 -12.71 13.80
N LYS A 4 -1.32 -13.11 14.94
CA LYS A 4 -2.77 -13.04 15.18
C LYS A 4 -3.23 -11.60 15.41
N ILE A 5 -2.40 -10.78 16.08
CA ILE A 5 -2.66 -9.35 16.26
C ILE A 5 -2.66 -8.66 14.89
N LEU A 6 -1.64 -8.93 14.07
CA LEU A 6 -1.53 -8.39 12.71
C LEU A 6 -2.68 -8.85 11.81
N PHE A 7 -3.06 -10.12 11.90
CA PHE A 7 -4.22 -10.64 11.16
C PHE A 7 -5.51 -9.87 11.51
N LEU A 8 -5.83 -9.70 12.81
CA LEU A 8 -7.03 -8.97 13.23
C LEU A 8 -6.96 -7.49 12.85
N TYR A 9 -5.77 -6.88 12.94
CA TYR A 9 -5.56 -5.51 12.50
C TYR A 9 -5.77 -5.35 10.99
N ALA A 10 -5.28 -6.29 10.18
CA ALA A 10 -5.49 -6.32 8.74
C ALA A 10 -6.96 -6.53 8.34
N GLN A 11 -7.78 -7.14 9.21
CA GLN A 11 -9.24 -7.20 9.05
C GLN A 11 -9.96 -5.88 9.37
N GLY A 12 -9.21 -4.83 9.78
CA GLY A 12 -9.76 -3.51 10.07
C GLY A 12 -10.24 -3.34 11.52
N MET A 13 -9.93 -4.27 12.42
CA MET A 13 -10.26 -4.12 13.84
C MET A 13 -9.42 -3.03 14.49
N SER A 14 -10.06 -2.19 15.30
CA SER A 14 -9.36 -1.21 16.13
C SER A 14 -8.52 -1.89 17.21
N THR A 15 -7.48 -1.21 17.68
CA THR A 15 -6.61 -1.73 18.75
C THR A 15 -7.38 -2.11 20.01
N ARG A 16 -8.49 -1.42 20.31
CA ARG A 16 -9.37 -1.74 21.45
C ARG A 16 -10.18 -3.02 21.22
N GLU A 17 -10.72 -3.21 20.01
CA GLU A 17 -11.44 -4.44 19.66
C GLU A 17 -10.52 -5.65 19.71
N ILE A 18 -9.27 -5.51 19.20
CA ILE A 18 -8.27 -6.57 19.27
C ILE A 18 -7.98 -6.97 20.71
N VAL A 19 -7.82 -6.02 21.64
CA VAL A 19 -7.64 -6.31 23.07
C VAL A 19 -8.82 -7.10 23.64
N THR A 20 -10.05 -6.67 23.36
CA THR A 20 -11.26 -7.39 23.81
C THR A 20 -11.31 -8.81 23.24
N THR A 21 -11.08 -8.98 21.94
CA THR A 21 -11.07 -10.29 21.28
C THR A 21 -10.00 -11.22 21.86
N PHE A 22 -8.82 -10.70 22.18
CA PHE A 22 -7.76 -11.50 22.81
C PHE A 22 -8.13 -11.97 24.21
N LYS A 23 -8.80 -11.10 24.98
CA LYS A 23 -9.29 -11.45 26.31
C LYS A 23 -10.39 -12.52 26.25
N GLU A 24 -11.32 -12.40 25.32
CA GLU A 24 -12.45 -13.33 25.17
C GLU A 24 -12.03 -14.70 24.62
N LEU A 25 -11.22 -14.74 23.56
CA LEU A 25 -10.87 -16.01 22.90
C LEU A 25 -9.70 -16.73 23.55
N TYR A 26 -8.74 -16.00 24.12
CA TYR A 26 -7.48 -16.57 24.61
C TYR A 26 -7.28 -16.37 26.11
N GLY A 27 -8.17 -15.66 26.82
CA GLY A 27 -8.00 -15.35 28.25
C GLY A 27 -6.75 -14.51 28.55
N ALA A 28 -6.17 -13.87 27.53
CA ALA A 28 -4.91 -13.15 27.63
C ALA A 28 -5.16 -11.65 27.76
N ASP A 29 -4.59 -11.02 28.78
CA ASP A 29 -4.59 -9.57 28.93
C ASP A 29 -3.49 -8.97 28.03
N ALA A 30 -3.89 -8.49 26.84
CA ALA A 30 -3.03 -7.68 25.97
C ALA A 30 -3.23 -6.19 26.27
N SER A 31 -2.16 -5.43 26.44
CA SER A 31 -2.28 -3.97 26.58
C SER A 31 -2.43 -3.30 25.20
N PRO A 32 -3.17 -2.17 25.09
CA PRO A 32 -3.22 -1.40 23.84
C PRO A 32 -1.83 -0.98 23.35
N THR A 33 -0.88 -0.75 24.26
CA THR A 33 0.52 -0.46 23.95
C THR A 33 1.23 -1.64 23.31
N LEU A 34 0.97 -2.87 23.76
CA LEU A 34 1.51 -4.07 23.11
C LEU A 34 0.97 -4.20 21.68
N ILE A 35 -0.34 -4.02 21.49
CA ILE A 35 -0.96 -4.07 20.16
C ILE A 35 -0.33 -3.02 19.23
N SER A 36 -0.20 -1.77 19.69
CA SER A 36 0.44 -0.70 18.90
C SER A 36 1.86 -1.07 18.51
N ARG A 37 2.67 -1.56 19.46
CA ARG A 37 4.06 -1.94 19.18
C ARG A 37 4.15 -3.05 18.12
N VAL A 38 3.26 -4.04 18.17
CA VAL A 38 3.21 -5.13 17.18
C VAL A 38 2.79 -4.60 15.82
N THR A 39 1.78 -3.71 15.75
CA THR A 39 1.36 -3.12 14.47
C THR A 39 2.43 -2.19 13.88
N ASP A 40 3.18 -1.49 14.73
CA ASP A 40 4.25 -0.59 14.31
C ASP A 40 5.48 -1.37 13.79
N ALA A 41 5.69 -2.61 14.25
CA ALA A 41 6.81 -3.45 13.80
C ALA A 41 6.76 -3.76 12.29
N VAL A 42 5.56 -3.80 11.70
CA VAL A 42 5.38 -4.08 10.25
C VAL A 42 5.71 -2.86 9.39
N ILE A 43 5.87 -1.67 9.97
CA ILE A 43 6.21 -0.46 9.20
C ILE A 43 7.58 -0.61 8.51
N GLU A 44 8.55 -1.24 9.16
CA GLU A 44 9.85 -1.53 8.55
C GLU A 44 9.71 -2.47 7.35
N GLU A 45 8.94 -3.54 7.49
CA GLU A 45 8.63 -4.47 6.40
C GLU A 45 7.90 -3.79 5.22
N VAL A 46 7.01 -2.84 5.51
CA VAL A 46 6.33 -2.05 4.47
C VAL A 46 7.33 -1.20 3.69
N VAL A 47 8.31 -0.58 4.36
CA VAL A 47 9.35 0.23 3.70
C VAL A 47 10.27 -0.66 2.84
N GLU A 48 10.64 -1.83 3.34
CA GLU A 48 11.39 -2.82 2.56
C GLU A 48 10.59 -3.29 1.35
N TRP A 49 9.30 -3.59 1.53
CA TRP A 49 8.40 -3.96 0.44
C TRP A 49 8.25 -2.85 -0.61
N GLN A 50 8.16 -1.58 -0.19
CA GLN A 50 8.09 -0.43 -1.10
C GLN A 50 9.37 -0.25 -1.92
N SER A 51 10.53 -0.58 -1.35
CA SER A 51 11.84 -0.43 -2.01
C SER A 51 12.36 -1.69 -2.71
N ARG A 52 11.64 -2.81 -2.60
CA ARG A 52 12.05 -4.10 -3.16
C ARG A 52 12.35 -4.01 -4.66
N PRO A 53 13.35 -4.76 -5.16
CA PRO A 53 13.57 -4.88 -6.60
C PRO A 53 12.34 -5.51 -7.27
N LEU A 54 12.07 -5.06 -8.49
CA LEU A 54 10.96 -5.53 -9.32
C LEU A 54 11.50 -6.24 -10.55
N ASP A 55 10.66 -7.07 -11.17
CA ASP A 55 11.03 -7.74 -12.41
C ASP A 55 11.27 -6.74 -13.55
N ALA A 56 12.16 -7.13 -14.46
CA ALA A 56 12.58 -6.28 -15.55
C ALA A 56 11.43 -5.91 -16.50
N VAL A 57 10.42 -6.77 -16.65
CA VAL A 57 9.39 -6.62 -17.68
C VAL A 57 8.00 -6.89 -17.10
N TYR A 58 7.16 -5.87 -17.15
CA TYR A 58 5.72 -5.97 -16.92
C TYR A 58 4.99 -5.60 -18.21
N PRO A 59 4.37 -6.55 -18.93
CA PRO A 59 3.65 -6.28 -20.18
C PRO A 59 2.48 -5.30 -20.05
N ILE A 60 1.88 -5.17 -18.87
CA ILE A 60 0.78 -4.24 -18.60
C ILE A 60 0.99 -3.63 -17.22
N VAL A 61 0.80 -2.31 -17.10
CA VAL A 61 0.80 -1.61 -15.81
C VAL A 61 -0.45 -0.74 -15.69
N TYR A 62 -1.27 -1.02 -14.70
CA TYR A 62 -2.42 -0.19 -14.32
C TYR A 62 -1.99 0.86 -13.30
N LEU A 63 -2.39 2.10 -13.50
CA LEU A 63 -2.21 3.17 -12.54
C LEU A 63 -3.58 3.63 -12.08
N ASP A 64 -3.86 3.45 -10.79
CA ASP A 64 -5.16 3.73 -10.19
C ASP A 64 -5.02 4.70 -9.02
N CYS A 65 -6.12 5.32 -8.61
CA CYS A 65 -6.21 6.24 -7.49
C CYS A 65 -7.46 5.96 -6.64
N ILE A 66 -7.25 5.62 -5.37
CA ILE A 66 -8.32 5.43 -4.38
C ILE A 66 -8.32 6.61 -3.42
N VAL A 67 -9.46 7.28 -3.30
CA VAL A 67 -9.63 8.36 -2.32
C VAL A 67 -10.20 7.80 -1.03
N VAL A 68 -9.42 7.91 0.06
CA VAL A 68 -9.82 7.48 1.40
C VAL A 68 -10.03 8.67 2.32
N LYS A 69 -11.02 8.56 3.20
CA LYS A 69 -11.25 9.52 4.29
C LYS A 69 -10.38 9.16 5.47
N ILE A 70 -9.40 9.99 5.77
CA ILE A 70 -8.54 9.81 6.93
C ILE A 70 -8.75 10.92 7.95
N ARG A 71 -8.60 10.58 9.23
CA ARG A 71 -8.63 11.55 10.31
C ARG A 71 -7.22 12.04 10.57
N GLN A 72 -6.94 13.30 10.25
CA GLN A 72 -5.67 13.97 10.49
C GLN A 72 -5.94 15.30 11.21
N ASP A 73 -5.18 15.61 12.27
CA ASP A 73 -5.30 16.87 13.03
C ASP A 73 -6.74 17.22 13.46
N LYS A 74 -7.45 16.22 13.98
CA LYS A 74 -8.87 16.28 14.41
C LYS A 74 -9.88 16.57 13.29
N ARG A 75 -9.46 16.66 12.03
CA ARG A 75 -10.32 16.83 10.86
C ARG A 75 -10.34 15.55 10.02
N VAL A 76 -11.44 15.32 9.31
CA VAL A 76 -11.51 14.26 8.31
C VAL A 76 -11.18 14.90 6.96
N ILE A 77 -10.10 14.44 6.34
CA ILE A 77 -9.64 14.90 5.03
C ILE A 77 -9.65 13.73 4.06
N ASN A 78 -9.89 14.03 2.78
CA ASN A 78 -9.73 13.06 1.71
C ASN A 78 -8.25 13.00 1.32
N LYS A 79 -7.65 11.81 1.32
CA LYS A 79 -6.33 11.58 0.75
C LYS A 79 -6.43 10.63 -0.43
N ALA A 80 -5.74 10.97 -1.51
CA ALA A 80 -5.57 10.13 -2.68
C ALA A 80 -4.41 9.15 -2.45
N ILE A 81 -4.70 7.87 -2.65
CA ILE A 81 -3.74 6.78 -2.66
C ILE A 81 -3.59 6.31 -4.09
N TYR A 82 -2.43 6.54 -4.67
CA TYR A 82 -2.08 6.10 -6.02
C TYR A 82 -1.46 4.71 -5.97
N LEU A 83 -1.85 3.85 -6.90
CA LEU A 83 -1.44 2.45 -6.95
C LEU A 83 -0.86 2.16 -8.34
N ALA A 84 0.22 1.39 -8.37
CA ALA A 84 0.74 0.81 -9.61
C ALA A 84 0.62 -0.71 -9.54
N LEU A 85 -0.19 -1.29 -10.42
CA LEU A 85 -0.43 -2.73 -10.51
C LEU A 85 0.11 -3.27 -11.84
N GLY A 86 1.17 -4.07 -11.77
CA GLY A 86 1.77 -4.73 -12.93
C GLY A 86 1.15 -6.09 -13.17
N VAL A 87 1.09 -6.52 -14.42
CA VAL A 87 0.89 -7.93 -14.79
C VAL A 87 2.24 -8.45 -15.23
N ASN A 88 2.77 -9.49 -14.56
CA ASN A 88 4.05 -10.08 -14.89
C ASN A 88 3.95 -10.98 -16.15
N MET A 89 5.06 -11.56 -16.59
CA MET A 89 5.10 -12.41 -17.79
C MET A 89 4.29 -13.71 -17.66
N GLU A 90 3.98 -14.15 -16.45
CA GLU A 90 3.13 -15.31 -16.17
C GLU A 90 1.63 -14.95 -16.17
N GLY A 91 1.29 -13.66 -16.28
CA GLY A 91 -0.08 -13.16 -16.20
C GLY A 91 -0.56 -12.88 -14.78
N HIS A 92 0.31 -12.96 -13.77
CA HIS A 92 -0.05 -12.66 -12.39
C HIS A 92 -0.02 -11.15 -12.13
N LYS A 93 -1.03 -10.66 -11.42
CA LYS A 93 -1.13 -9.27 -10.98
C LYS A 93 -0.29 -9.06 -9.73
N GLU A 94 0.56 -8.04 -9.76
CA GLU A 94 1.45 -7.68 -8.66
C GLU A 94 1.35 -6.19 -8.37
N LEU A 95 1.23 -5.85 -7.09
CA LEU A 95 1.29 -4.45 -6.66
C LEU A 95 2.75 -4.00 -6.66
N LEU A 96 3.09 -3.10 -7.58
CA LEU A 96 4.43 -2.57 -7.77
C LEU A 96 4.75 -1.48 -6.75
N GLY A 97 3.76 -0.65 -6.41
CA GLY A 97 3.91 0.38 -5.39
C GLY A 97 2.60 1.09 -5.04
N MET A 98 2.67 1.87 -3.96
CA MET A 98 1.57 2.65 -3.43
C MET A 98 2.09 3.98 -2.86
N TRP A 99 1.46 5.09 -3.24
CA TRP A 99 1.89 6.43 -2.86
C TRP A 99 0.72 7.27 -2.37
N ILE A 100 0.95 8.03 -1.29
CA ILE A 100 -0.03 9.00 -0.79
C ILE A 100 0.42 10.38 -1.26
N SER A 101 -0.43 11.08 -2.00
CA SER A 101 -0.14 12.46 -2.42
C SER A 101 -1.37 13.34 -2.31
N GLU A 102 -1.16 14.60 -1.94
CA GLU A 102 -2.20 15.63 -1.92
C GLU A 102 -2.38 16.29 -3.30
N ASN A 103 -1.38 16.16 -4.18
CA ASN A 103 -1.36 16.78 -5.50
C ASN A 103 -1.31 15.72 -6.61
N GLU A 104 -2.28 15.77 -7.52
CA GLU A 104 -2.25 15.05 -8.78
C GLU A 104 -1.59 15.94 -9.85
N GLY A 105 -0.52 15.47 -10.47
CA GLY A 105 0.13 16.24 -11.53
C GLY A 105 1.24 15.48 -12.23
N ALA A 106 1.64 15.95 -13.41
CA ALA A 106 2.63 15.29 -14.25
C ALA A 106 3.96 15.03 -13.53
N LYS A 107 4.39 15.94 -12.64
CA LYS A 107 5.62 15.76 -11.83
C LYS A 107 5.52 14.59 -10.85
N PHE A 108 4.34 14.38 -10.25
CA PHE A 108 4.13 13.26 -9.34
C PHE A 108 4.22 11.93 -10.10
N TRP A 109 3.51 11.80 -11.22
CA TRP A 109 3.58 10.59 -12.05
C TRP A 109 4.97 10.34 -12.62
N LEU A 110 5.71 11.39 -13.00
CA LEU A 110 7.11 11.25 -13.40
C LEU A 110 7.97 10.67 -12.27
N ASN A 111 7.80 11.13 -11.04
CA ASN A 111 8.53 10.59 -9.89
C ASN A 111 8.18 9.12 -9.64
N VAL A 112 6.90 8.75 -9.71
CA VAL A 112 6.43 7.36 -9.57
C VAL A 112 7.07 6.46 -10.63
N LEU A 113 7.03 6.88 -11.90
CA LEU A 113 7.62 6.11 -13.01
C LEU A 113 9.14 6.00 -12.88
N THR A 114 9.81 7.06 -12.43
CA THR A 114 11.26 7.07 -12.19
C THR A 114 11.63 6.11 -11.05
N GLU A 115 10.84 6.08 -9.98
CA GLU A 115 11.03 5.14 -8.87
C GLU A 115 10.90 3.68 -9.33
N LEU A 116 9.84 3.37 -10.10
CA LEU A 116 9.65 2.04 -10.67
C LEU A 116 10.81 1.63 -11.58
N GLN A 117 11.31 2.56 -12.40
CA GLN A 117 12.48 2.31 -13.25
C GLN A 117 13.75 2.05 -12.43
N ASN A 118 13.99 2.83 -11.37
CA ASN A 118 15.13 2.62 -10.46
C ASN A 118 15.08 1.27 -9.74
N ARG A 119 13.88 0.72 -9.57
CA ARG A 119 13.66 -0.62 -8.98
C ARG A 119 13.81 -1.77 -9.98
N GLY A 120 14.11 -1.47 -11.25
CA GLY A 120 14.44 -2.45 -12.28
C GLY A 120 13.38 -2.59 -13.38
N VAL A 121 12.24 -1.90 -13.29
CA VAL A 121 11.16 -2.07 -14.27
C VAL A 121 11.49 -1.35 -15.58
N HIS A 122 11.55 -2.10 -16.67
CA HIS A 122 11.43 -1.61 -18.03
C HIS A 122 9.95 -1.69 -18.43
N ILE A 123 9.25 -0.57 -18.25
CA ILE A 123 7.82 -0.49 -18.59
C ILE A 123 7.70 -0.61 -20.11
N LEU A 124 7.13 -1.72 -20.58
CA LEU A 124 7.08 -2.03 -22.01
C LEU A 124 5.84 -1.42 -22.67
N VAL A 125 4.61 -1.63 -22.19
CA VAL A 125 3.42 -1.08 -22.87
C VAL A 125 2.19 -0.92 -21.93
N LYS A 126 1.42 0.16 -22.19
CA LYS A 126 0.05 0.49 -21.75
C LYS A 126 -0.16 0.78 -20.26
N VAL A 127 0.02 2.06 -19.92
CA VAL A 127 -0.56 2.69 -18.74
C VAL A 127 -2.02 3.05 -19.05
N ASN A 128 -2.97 2.49 -18.30
CA ASN A 128 -4.35 2.97 -18.27
C ASN A 128 -4.53 3.75 -16.98
N THR A 129 -4.69 5.08 -17.08
CA THR A 129 -5.15 5.91 -15.96
C THR A 129 -6.63 6.18 -16.16
N ASP A 130 -7.42 6.14 -15.08
CA ASP A 130 -8.83 6.56 -15.12
C ASP A 130 -9.00 8.05 -15.50
N SER A 131 -7.91 8.82 -15.54
CA SER A 131 -7.84 10.20 -16.04
C SER A 131 -7.61 10.33 -17.56
N GLY A 132 -7.55 9.23 -18.31
CA GLY A 132 -7.43 9.25 -19.78
C GLY A 132 -6.03 9.57 -20.32
N PHE A 133 -4.99 9.49 -19.48
CA PHE A 133 -3.61 9.71 -19.89
C PHE A 133 -3.00 8.39 -20.37
N SER A 134 -2.65 8.32 -21.65
CA SER A 134 -1.91 7.19 -22.22
C SER A 134 -0.47 7.63 -22.50
N VAL A 135 0.48 6.95 -21.87
CA VAL A 135 1.90 7.07 -22.24
C VAL A 135 2.20 5.91 -23.18
N ASN A 136 2.42 6.22 -24.46
CA ASN A 136 3.03 5.30 -25.40
C ASN A 136 4.54 5.56 -25.36
N THR A 137 5.30 4.60 -24.85
CA THR A 137 6.75 4.49 -25.10
C THR A 137 6.99 3.65 -26.34
#